data_AF-A0A537P9R3-F1
#
_entry.id   AF-A0A537P9R3-F1
#
_cell.length_a   1.000
_cell.length_b   1.000
_cell.length_c   1.000
_cell.angle_alpha   90.00
_cell.angle_beta   90.00
_cell.angle_gamma   90.00
#
_symmetry.space_group_name_H-M   'P 1'
#
loop_
_entity.id
_entity.type
_entity.pdbx_description
1 polymer ?
#
loop_
_entity_poly.entity_id
_entity_poly.type
_entity_poly.pdbx_seq_one_letter_code
_entity_poly.pdbx_strand_id
1 'polypeptide(L)'
;MAHVIEREDWAEHLDRWQGELQCGAYGADICIIFNFLPEPGGGPRLHRHPYAETFIVRSGIGLFTVGDQQITATAGQILITPPDTPHKFTNIGPG
;
A
#
# COMPACT_ATOMS: atom_id res chain seq x y z
N MET A 1 1.22 21.02 -14.71
CA MET A 1 2.33 21.69 -13.98
C MET A 1 2.92 20.68 -13.02
N ALA A 2 4.15 20.86 -12.54
CA ALA A 2 4.69 20.00 -11.49
C ALA A 2 4.08 20.38 -10.14
N HIS A 3 3.81 19.40 -9.30
CA HIS A 3 3.29 19.58 -7.94
C HIS A 3 4.26 18.96 -6.94
N VAL A 4 4.58 19.70 -5.88
CA VAL A 4 5.21 19.18 -4.66
C VAL A 4 4.10 19.20 -3.61
N ILE A 5 3.85 18.05 -2.98
CA ILE A 5 2.78 17.90 -1.98
C ILE A 5 3.44 17.74 -0.62
N GLU A 6 3.06 18.59 0.32
CA GLU A 6 3.65 18.59 1.66
C GLU A 6 3.08 17.45 2.49
N ARG A 7 3.81 17.05 3.53
CA ARG A 7 3.42 15.91 4.38
C ARG A 7 2.07 16.14 5.06
N GLU A 8 1.82 17.38 5.46
CA GLU A 8 0.63 17.85 6.14
C GLU A 8 -0.63 17.71 5.26
N ASP A 9 -0.48 17.64 3.94
CA ASP A 9 -1.59 17.57 3.00
C ASP A 9 -2.16 16.14 2.84
N TRP A 10 -1.37 15.11 3.14
CA TRP A 10 -1.77 13.70 2.92
C TRP A 10 -1.62 12.81 4.14
N ALA A 11 -0.76 13.15 5.09
CA ALA A 11 -0.50 12.29 6.24
C ALA A 11 -1.61 12.42 7.28
N GLU A 12 -2.20 11.29 7.68
CA GLU A 12 -3.08 11.22 8.85
C GLU A 12 -2.29 11.49 10.14
N HIS A 13 -1.00 11.13 10.14
CA HIS A 13 -0.12 11.27 11.29
C HIS A 13 1.28 11.73 10.86
N LEU A 14 1.75 12.84 11.43
CA LEU A 14 3.01 13.47 11.02
C LEU A 14 4.26 12.71 11.47
N ASP A 15 4.16 11.78 12.42
CA ASP A 15 5.26 10.97 12.96
C ASP A 15 5.46 9.62 12.23
N ARG A 16 4.50 9.18 11.41
CA ARG A 16 4.54 7.89 10.71
C ARG A 16 4.02 7.96 9.27
N TRP A 17 4.33 6.95 8.46
CA TRP A 17 3.88 6.90 7.07
C TRP A 17 2.50 6.26 6.99
N GLN A 18 1.49 7.06 7.35
CA GLN A 18 0.09 6.66 7.34
C GLN A 18 -0.77 7.76 6.72
N GLY A 19 -1.62 7.38 5.77
CA GLY A 19 -2.55 8.27 5.07
C GLY A 19 -2.65 7.95 3.58
N GLU A 20 -3.32 8.80 2.83
CA GLU A 20 -3.50 8.63 1.39
C GLU A 20 -3.43 9.96 0.65
N LEU A 21 -3.01 9.89 -0.61
CA LEU A 21 -3.03 11.01 -1.54
C LEU A 21 -3.76 10.58 -2.82
N GLN A 22 -4.92 11.18 -3.06
CA GLN A 22 -5.64 11.04 -4.33
C GLN A 22 -5.03 12.02 -5.35
N CYS A 23 -4.25 11.50 -6.29
CA CYS A 23 -3.47 12.35 -7.18
C CYS A 23 -4.28 12.99 -8.32
N GLY A 24 -5.56 12.64 -8.46
CA GLY A 24 -6.45 13.17 -9.49
C GLY A 24 -6.57 14.70 -9.44
N ALA A 25 -6.55 15.29 -8.24
CA ALA A 25 -6.53 16.75 -8.06
C ALA A 25 -5.28 17.43 -8.64
N TYR A 26 -4.22 16.65 -8.89
CA TYR A 26 -2.93 17.09 -9.42
C TYR A 26 -2.67 16.56 -10.84
N GLY A 27 -3.69 16.01 -11.50
CA GLY A 27 -3.62 15.56 -12.89
C GLY A 27 -2.97 14.18 -13.09
N ALA A 28 -2.86 13.35 -12.05
CA ALA A 28 -2.36 11.98 -12.17
C ALA A 28 -3.43 10.96 -11.74
N ASP A 29 -3.63 9.93 -12.57
CA ASP A 29 -4.64 8.88 -12.36
C ASP A 29 -4.11 7.74 -11.47
N ILE A 30 -3.63 8.10 -10.29
CA ILE A 30 -3.14 7.17 -9.26
C ILE A 30 -3.60 7.62 -7.88
N CYS A 31 -3.70 6.68 -6.95
CA CYS A 31 -3.78 6.95 -5.52
C CYS A 31 -2.51 6.40 -4.86
N ILE A 32 -1.91 7.16 -3.95
CA ILE A 32 -0.78 6.70 -3.15
C ILE A 32 -1.27 6.47 -1.73
N ILE A 33 -1.18 5.23 -1.25
CA ILE A 33 -1.61 4.83 0.09
C ILE A 33 -0.38 4.48 0.93
N PHE A 34 -0.24 5.13 2.07
CA PHE A 34 0.81 4.88 3.03
C PHE A 34 0.27 4.06 4.19
N ASN A 35 0.83 2.86 4.36
CA ASN A 35 0.41 1.93 5.41
C ASN A 35 1.43 1.91 6.55
N PHE A 36 0.93 2.04 7.78
CA PHE A 36 1.68 1.80 9.01
C PHE A 36 0.89 0.79 9.87
N LEU A 37 1.46 -0.40 10.07
CA LEU A 37 0.80 -1.51 10.75
C LEU A 37 1.71 -2.02 11.88
N PRO A 38 1.68 -1.41 13.07
CA PRO A 38 2.66 -1.68 14.13
C PRO A 38 2.51 -3.08 14.76
N GLU A 39 1.30 -3.65 14.68
CA GLU A 39 1.00 -4.96 15.27
C GLU A 39 0.84 -6.03 14.18
N PRO A 40 1.41 -7.24 14.39
CA PRO A 40 1.13 -8.39 13.54
C PRO A 40 -0.38 -8.69 13.45
N GLY A 41 -0.81 -9.14 12.27
CA GLY A 41 -2.21 -9.40 11.96
C GLY A 41 -2.94 -8.23 11.31
N GLY A 42 -2.36 -7.02 11.30
CA GLY A 42 -2.93 -5.87 10.60
C GLY A 42 -2.87 -6.01 9.07
N GLY A 43 -3.81 -5.37 8.37
CA GLY A 43 -3.87 -5.31 6.91
C GLY A 43 -5.31 -5.25 6.37
N PRO A 44 -5.50 -4.94 5.08
CA PRO A 44 -6.83 -4.84 4.48
C PRO A 44 -7.50 -6.22 4.36
N ARG A 45 -8.84 -6.23 4.31
CA ARG A 45 -9.62 -7.42 3.95
C ARG A 45 -9.41 -7.75 2.47
N LEU A 46 -9.73 -8.99 2.06
CA LEU A 46 -9.69 -9.38 0.65
C LEU A 46 -10.62 -8.49 -0.19
N HIS A 47 -10.07 -7.85 -1.21
CA HIS A 47 -10.77 -6.94 -2.11
C HIS A 47 -10.17 -6.99 -3.52
N ARG A 48 -10.74 -6.23 -4.45
CA ARG A 48 -10.23 -6.06 -5.83
C ARG A 48 -10.73 -4.75 -6.42
N HIS A 49 -10.07 -4.30 -7.47
CA HIS A 49 -10.41 -3.10 -8.24
C HIS A 49 -9.97 -3.23 -9.71
N PRO A 50 -10.53 -2.44 -10.65
CA PRO A 50 -10.30 -2.58 -12.10
C PRO A 50 -8.98 -1.97 -12.59
N TYR A 51 -8.04 -1.67 -11.69
CA TYR A 51 -6.70 -1.15 -11.98
C TYR A 51 -5.64 -1.99 -11.27
N ALA A 52 -4.37 -1.87 -11.65
CA ALA A 52 -3.28 -2.56 -10.96
C ALA A 52 -2.97 -1.87 -9.62
N GLU A 53 -2.59 -2.65 -8.61
CA GLU A 53 -2.03 -2.11 -7.36
C GLU A 53 -0.54 -2.45 -7.28
N THR A 54 0.28 -1.50 -6.86
CA THR A 54 1.72 -1.70 -6.67
C THR A 54 2.08 -1.43 -5.22
N PHE A 55 2.68 -2.43 -4.59
CA PHE A 55 3.17 -2.36 -3.23
C PHE A 55 4.67 -2.21 -3.22
N ILE A 56 5.16 -1.21 -2.49
CA ILE A 56 6.59 -1.04 -2.19
C ILE A 56 6.76 -1.33 -0.70
N VAL A 57 7.37 -2.46 -0.37
CA VAL A 57 7.59 -2.84 1.04
C VAL A 57 8.77 -2.03 1.57
N ARG A 58 8.49 -1.01 2.37
CA ARG A 58 9.53 -0.11 2.90
C ARG A 58 10.28 -0.72 4.10
N SER A 59 9.57 -1.42 4.96
CA SER A 59 10.09 -2.10 6.15
C SER A 59 9.22 -3.30 6.48
N GLY A 60 9.75 -4.22 7.31
CA GLY A 60 9.01 -5.38 7.79
C GLY A 60 8.79 -6.49 6.75
N ILE A 61 7.76 -7.29 7.00
CA ILE A 61 7.42 -8.49 6.24
C ILE A 61 5.89 -8.66 6.17
N GLY A 62 5.37 -8.81 4.96
CA GLY A 62 3.94 -8.99 4.71
C GLY A 62 3.66 -10.31 3.99
N LEU A 63 2.59 -10.99 4.39
CA LEU A 63 2.02 -12.10 3.62
C LEU A 63 0.91 -11.56 2.73
N PHE A 64 1.14 -11.60 1.43
CA PHE A 64 0.18 -11.20 0.40
C PHE A 64 -0.60 -12.42 -0.07
N THR A 65 -1.91 -12.24 -0.25
CA THR A 65 -2.73 -13.14 -1.06
C THR A 65 -3.02 -12.41 -2.36
N VAL A 66 -2.72 -13.02 -3.50
CA VAL A 66 -2.96 -12.46 -4.84
C VAL A 66 -3.56 -13.56 -5.71
N GLY A 67 -4.86 -13.48 -5.96
CA GLY A 67 -5.60 -14.58 -6.59
C GLY A 67 -5.55 -15.83 -5.71
N ASP A 68 -4.99 -16.91 -6.25
CA ASP A 68 -4.77 -18.20 -5.58
C ASP A 68 -3.37 -18.32 -4.95
N GLN A 69 -2.52 -17.31 -5.12
CA GLN A 69 -1.14 -17.35 -4.64
C GLN A 69 -0.98 -16.69 -3.27
N GLN A 70 -0.11 -17.27 -2.45
CA GLN A 70 0.44 -16.62 -1.27
C GLN A 70 1.90 -16.24 -1.52
N ILE A 71 2.22 -14.99 -1.24
CA ILE A 71 3.54 -14.41 -1.51
C ILE A 71 4.00 -13.68 -0.25
N THR A 72 5.15 -14.08 0.29
CA THR A 72 5.82 -13.32 1.36
C THR A 72 6.69 -12.26 0.72
N ALA A 73 6.41 -10.99 1.00
CA ALA A 73 7.23 -9.86 0.55
C ALA A 73 7.92 -9.17 1.73
N THR A 74 9.17 -8.78 1.54
CA THR A 74 10.03 -8.18 2.56
C THR A 74 10.57 -6.82 2.12
N ALA A 75 11.14 -6.07 3.05
CA ALA A 75 11.70 -4.74 2.81
C ALA A 75 12.58 -4.67 1.53
N GLY A 76 12.33 -3.65 0.71
CA GLY A 76 13.02 -3.40 -0.56
C GLY A 76 12.38 -4.08 -1.78
N GLN A 77 11.41 -4.99 -1.58
CA GLN A 77 10.72 -5.65 -2.69
C GLN A 77 9.52 -4.83 -3.18
N ILE A 78 9.21 -5.03 -4.47
CA ILE A 78 8.04 -4.46 -5.14
C ILE A 78 7.15 -5.62 -5.58
N LEU A 79 5.87 -5.54 -5.25
CA LEU A 79 4.85 -6.49 -5.68
C LEU A 79 3.79 -5.76 -6.50
N ILE A 80 3.41 -6.33 -7.64
CA ILE A 80 2.39 -5.76 -8.53
C ILE A 80 1.24 -6.74 -8.62
N THR A 81 0.05 -6.30 -8.23
CA THR A 81 -1.19 -7.05 -8.37
C THR A 81 -1.92 -6.61 -9.64
N PRO A 82 -2.26 -7.53 -10.56
CA PRO A 82 -2.99 -7.18 -11.76
C PRO A 82 -4.41 -6.65 -11.48
N PRO A 83 -5.01 -5.90 -12.42
CA PRO A 83 -6.42 -5.52 -12.35
C PRO A 83 -7.34 -6.71 -12.10
N ASP A 84 -8.45 -6.44 -11.39
CA ASP A 84 -9.50 -7.41 -11.08
C ASP A 84 -9.06 -8.68 -10.34
N THR A 85 -7.82 -8.73 -9.85
CA THR A 85 -7.29 -9.86 -9.09
C THR A 85 -7.60 -9.66 -7.61
N PRO A 86 -8.34 -10.57 -6.93
CA PRO A 86 -8.57 -10.48 -5.49
C PRO A 86 -7.25 -10.47 -4.72
N HIS A 87 -7.07 -9.50 -3.83
CA HIS A 87 -5.87 -9.35 -3.05
C HIS A 87 -6.10 -8.83 -1.63
N LYS A 88 -5.15 -9.16 -0.76
CA LYS A 88 -4.98 -8.62 0.59
C LYS A 88 -3.52 -8.80 1.00
N PHE A 89 -3.14 -8.14 2.08
CA PHE A 89 -1.92 -8.48 2.79
C PHE A 89 -2.14 -8.48 4.29
N THR A 90 -1.25 -9.14 5.00
CA THR A 90 -1.24 -9.19 6.47
C THR A 90 0.19 -8.97 6.94
N ASN A 91 0.38 -8.07 7.90
CA ASN A 91 1.65 -7.97 8.63
C ASN A 91 1.88 -9.28 9.40
N ILE A 92 2.95 -10.01 9.12
CA ILE A 92 3.26 -11.29 9.76
C ILE A 92 4.51 -11.27 10.64
N GLY A 93 5.09 -10.09 10.88
CA GLY A 93 6.30 -9.97 11.68
C GLY A 93 6.42 -8.61 12.37
N PRO A 94 7.45 -8.44 13.22
CA PRO A 94 7.73 -7.14 13.81
C PRO A 94 8.15 -6.16 12.70
N GLY A 95 7.62 -4.94 12.75
CA GLY A 95 7.88 -3.90 11.75
C GLY A 95 7.44 -2.52 12.22
#